data_AF-A0A6L2P0K6-F1
#
_entry.id   AF-A0A6L2P0K6-F1
#
_cell.length_a   1.000
_cell.length_b   1.000
_cell.length_c   1.000
_cell.angle_alpha   90.00
_cell.angle_beta   90.00
_cell.angle_gamma   90.00
#
_symmetry.space_group_name_H-M   'P 1'
#
loop_
_entity.id
_entity.type
_entity.pdbx_description
1 polymer ?
#
loop_
_entity_poly.entity_id
_entity_poly.type
_entity_poly.pdbx_seq_one_letter_code
_entity_poly.pdbx_strand_id
1 'polypeptide(L)'
;MRLSLYDDLKKRLEKNNEAKMVIYNALPRKEYERIFMYESLDTTIARFNTIITSLKALDEGYSSKNYVKNFLRSLHPKWRAKVTVIEESKDLTSLSFDGIIGNLKVHEMIIKKDSKIVKAKVERKSLALKAKKESSDGECSNS
;
A
#
# COMPACT_ATOMS: atom_id res chain seq x y z
N MET A 1 0.88 37.18 -8.31
CA MET A 1 0.23 36.46 -7.19
C MET A 1 0.21 34.93 -7.34
N ARG A 2 0.06 34.34 -8.54
CA ARG A 2 0.09 32.86 -8.71
C ARG A 2 1.45 32.19 -8.43
N LEU A 3 2.57 32.89 -8.71
CA LEU A 3 3.92 32.36 -8.50
C LEU A 3 4.25 32.15 -7.01
N SER A 4 3.82 33.06 -6.13
CA SER A 4 4.07 32.94 -4.69
C SER A 4 3.33 31.77 -4.05
N LEU A 5 2.14 31.42 -4.55
CA LEU A 5 1.39 30.26 -4.07
C LEU A 5 2.10 28.94 -4.41
N TYR A 6 2.69 28.85 -5.61
CA TYR A 6 3.45 27.67 -6.02
C TYR A 6 4.72 27.50 -5.19
N ASP A 7 5.46 28.59 -4.98
CA ASP A 7 6.67 28.57 -4.17
C ASP A 7 6.36 28.19 -2.71
N ASP A 8 5.25 28.70 -2.16
CA ASP A 8 4.77 28.31 -0.84
C ASP A 8 4.39 26.84 -0.75
N LEU A 9 3.72 26.29 -1.77
CA LEU A 9 3.36 24.88 -1.83
C LEU A 9 4.60 24.00 -1.95
N LYS A 10 5.58 24.38 -2.78
CA LYS A 10 6.84 23.68 -2.94
C LYS A 10 7.63 23.65 -1.63
N LYS A 11 7.74 24.79 -0.95
CA LYS A 11 8.41 24.92 0.35
C LYS A 11 7.73 24.08 1.45
N ARG A 12 6.40 24.02 1.47
CA ARG A 12 5.65 23.15 2.39
C ARG A 12 5.89 21.67 2.11
N LEU A 13 5.96 21.29 0.82
CA LEU A 13 6.24 19.91 0.41
C LEU A 13 7.66 19.48 0.80
N GLU A 14 8.65 20.34 0.61
CA GLU A 14 10.05 20.11 1.00
C GLU A 14 10.18 19.90 2.52
N LYS A 15 9.62 20.80 3.34
CA LYS A 15 9.59 20.63 4.80
C LYS A 15 8.89 19.35 5.25
N ASN A 16 7.82 18.96 4.56
CA ASN A 16 7.12 17.71 4.85
C ASN A 16 8.00 16.49 4.54
N ASN A 17 8.80 16.53 3.47
CA ASN A 17 9.76 15.48 3.14
C ASN A 17 10.91 15.41 4.14
N GLU A 18 11.44 16.55 4.58
CA GLU A 18 12.47 16.59 5.64
C GLU A 18 11.95 15.98 6.95
N ALA A 19 10.75 16.37 7.38
CA ALA A 19 10.12 15.80 8.57
C ALA A 19 9.93 14.28 8.43
N LYS A 20 9.52 13.80 7.25
CA LYS A 20 9.45 12.36 6.96
C LYS A 20 10.79 11.66 7.09
N MET A 21 11.88 12.29 6.64
CA MET A 21 13.24 11.73 6.72
C MET A 21 13.78 11.71 8.15
N VAL A 22 13.52 12.75 8.94
CA VAL A 22 13.89 12.78 10.37
C VAL A 22 13.15 11.67 11.13
N ILE A 23 11.85 11.52 10.88
CA ILE A 23 11.04 10.44 11.48
C ILE A 23 11.51 9.05 11.00
N TYR A 24 11.94 8.91 9.73
CA TYR A 24 12.52 7.69 9.18
C TYR A 24 13.80 7.26 9.89
N ASN A 25 14.66 8.22 10.20
CA ASN A 25 15.92 7.97 10.89
C ASN A 25 15.74 7.75 12.41
N ALA A 26 14.66 8.27 13.00
CA ALA A 26 14.42 8.22 14.45
C ALA A 26 13.65 6.98 14.94
N LEU A 27 12.94 6.27 14.06
CA LEU A 27 12.17 5.08 14.42
C LEU A 27 12.89 3.80 13.97
N PRO A 28 12.83 2.68 14.74
CA PRO A 28 13.22 1.38 14.24
C PRO A 28 12.48 1.14 12.92
N ARG A 29 13.19 0.77 11.84
CA ARG A 29 12.65 0.59 10.47
C ARG A 29 11.24 -0.05 10.41
N LYS A 30 10.95 -1.01 11.31
CA LYS A 30 9.66 -1.70 11.45
C LYS A 30 8.49 -0.84 11.98
N GLU A 31 8.76 0.20 12.76
CA GLU A 31 7.76 1.15 13.28
C GLU A 31 7.48 2.25 12.25
N TYR A 32 8.49 2.70 11.52
CA TYR A 32 8.30 3.58 10.37
C TYR A 32 7.54 2.89 9.22
N GLU A 33 7.86 1.63 8.91
CA GLU A 33 7.06 0.82 7.98
C GLU A 33 5.60 0.71 8.46
N ARG A 34 5.33 0.76 9.77
CA ARG A 34 3.97 0.69 10.32
C ARG A 34 3.23 2.03 10.27
N ILE A 35 3.94 3.13 10.48
CA ILE A 35 3.39 4.50 10.56
C ILE A 35 3.32 5.16 9.17
N PHE A 36 4.28 4.88 8.29
CA PHE A 36 4.41 5.47 6.95
C PHE A 36 4.16 4.50 5.79
N MET A 37 3.91 3.21 6.05
CA MET A 37 3.60 2.22 5.01
C MET A 37 2.39 1.36 5.41
N TYR A 38 1.20 1.93 5.24
CA TYR A 38 0.01 1.34 4.61
C TYR A 38 -1.15 2.26 5.01
N GLU A 39 -1.39 3.30 4.22
CA GLU A 39 -2.78 3.75 4.15
C GLU A 39 -3.58 2.53 3.65
N SER A 40 -4.56 2.10 4.46
CA SER A 40 -5.38 0.95 4.10
C SER A 40 -6.11 1.27 2.80
N LEU A 41 -6.45 0.24 2.03
CA LEU A 41 -7.23 0.45 0.81
C LEU A 41 -8.54 1.19 1.15
N ASP A 42 -9.18 0.85 2.27
CA ASP A 42 -10.40 1.50 2.75
C ASP A 42 -10.18 2.99 3.08
N THR A 43 -9.09 3.35 3.75
CA THR A 43 -8.75 4.76 4.04
C THR A 43 -8.52 5.55 2.75
N THR A 44 -7.83 4.93 1.78
CA THR A 44 -7.59 5.54 0.46
C THR A 44 -8.91 5.77 -0.29
N ILE A 45 -9.80 4.77 -0.29
CA ILE A 45 -11.13 4.86 -0.90
C ILE A 45 -11.96 5.96 -0.23
N ALA A 46 -11.98 6.01 1.10
CA ALA A 46 -12.76 7.00 1.85
C ALA A 46 -12.34 8.44 1.50
N ARG A 47 -11.03 8.73 1.53
CA ARG A 47 -10.50 10.05 1.15
C ARG A 47 -10.84 10.41 -0.29
N PHE A 48 -10.72 9.45 -1.20
CA PHE A 48 -11.03 9.69 -2.60
C PHE A 48 -12.52 9.97 -2.83
N ASN A 49 -13.41 9.26 -2.13
CA ASN A 49 -14.84 9.53 -2.14
C ASN A 49 -15.17 10.92 -1.61
N THR A 50 -14.53 11.38 -0.52
CA THR A 50 -14.69 12.75 -0.03
C THR A 50 -14.32 13.78 -1.12
N ILE A 51 -13.21 13.56 -1.82
CA ILE A 51 -12.78 14.45 -2.92
C ILE A 51 -13.80 14.43 -4.07
N ILE A 52 -14.27 13.25 -4.50
CA ILE A 52 -15.28 13.13 -5.55
C ILE A 52 -16.57 13.87 -5.16
N THR A 53 -17.04 13.68 -3.93
CA THR A 53 -18.26 14.35 -3.44
C THR A 53 -18.10 15.86 -3.45
N SER A 54 -16.97 16.39 -2.95
CA SER A 54 -16.71 17.83 -2.99
C SER A 54 -16.62 18.37 -4.42
N LEU A 55 -16.01 17.63 -5.35
CA LEU A 55 -15.92 18.02 -6.76
C LEU A 55 -17.29 18.03 -7.45
N LYS A 56 -18.12 17.02 -7.21
CA LYS A 56 -19.50 16.96 -7.73
C LYS A 56 -20.38 18.08 -7.20
N ALA A 57 -20.18 18.49 -5.95
CA ALA A 57 -20.90 19.63 -5.37
C ALA A 57 -20.50 20.98 -5.99
N LEU A 58 -19.27 21.07 -6.54
CA LEU A 58 -18.77 22.27 -7.21
C LEU A 58 -19.14 22.31 -8.71
N ASP A 59 -19.28 21.13 -9.34
CA ASP A 59 -19.64 20.97 -10.74
C ASP A 59 -20.43 19.67 -10.94
N GLU A 60 -21.75 19.78 -11.13
CA GLU A 60 -22.63 18.62 -11.41
C GLU A 60 -22.22 17.87 -12.70
N GLY A 61 -21.48 18.53 -13.60
CA GLY A 61 -20.95 17.96 -14.83
C GLY A 61 -19.65 17.16 -14.67
N TYR A 62 -19.12 17.01 -13.45
CA TYR A 62 -17.84 16.33 -13.21
C TYR A 62 -17.87 14.86 -13.66
N SER A 63 -17.26 14.60 -14.82
CA SER A 63 -17.36 13.32 -15.54
C SER A 63 -16.75 12.13 -14.80
N SER A 64 -17.47 11.01 -14.79
CA SER A 64 -17.09 9.77 -14.11
C SER A 64 -15.82 9.09 -14.64
N LYS A 65 -15.51 9.28 -15.93
CA LYS A 65 -14.32 8.69 -16.56
C LYS A 65 -13.00 9.29 -16.08
N ASN A 66 -13.00 10.55 -15.64
CA ASN A 66 -11.76 11.25 -15.30
C ASN A 66 -11.22 10.85 -13.93
N TYR A 67 -12.08 10.59 -12.94
CA TYR A 67 -11.61 10.29 -11.60
C TYR A 67 -11.13 8.84 -11.41
N VAL A 68 -11.59 7.87 -12.23
CA VAL A 68 -11.10 6.48 -12.17
C VAL A 68 -9.60 6.41 -12.43
N LYS A 69 -9.12 7.07 -13.48
CA LYS A 69 -7.68 7.12 -13.80
C LYS A 69 -6.89 7.86 -12.72
N ASN A 70 -7.46 8.93 -12.17
CA ASN A 70 -6.84 9.69 -11.08
C ASN A 70 -6.75 8.86 -9.79
N PHE A 71 -7.77 8.05 -9.49
CA PHE A 71 -7.77 7.12 -8.36
C PHE A 71 -6.65 6.09 -8.49
N LEU A 72 -6.57 5.40 -9.64
CA LEU A 72 -5.54 4.38 -9.88
C LEU A 72 -4.12 4.95 -9.77
N ARG A 73 -3.90 6.19 -10.26
CA ARG A 73 -2.62 6.90 -10.10
C ARG A 73 -2.29 7.29 -8.67
N SER A 74 -3.31 7.51 -7.83
CA SER A 74 -3.14 7.87 -6.42
C SER A 74 -2.88 6.66 -5.51
N LEU A 75 -3.09 5.43 -6.02
CA LEU A 75 -2.86 4.22 -5.25
C LEU A 75 -1.37 4.05 -4.89
N HIS A 76 -1.13 3.50 -3.71
CA HIS A 76 0.21 3.18 -3.23
C HIS A 76 0.96 2.27 -4.24
N PRO A 77 2.30 2.43 -4.43
CA PRO A 77 3.10 1.67 -5.40
C PRO A 77 2.94 0.14 -5.34
N LYS A 78 2.59 -0.42 -4.19
CA LYS A 78 2.25 -1.84 -4.00
C LYS A 78 1.18 -2.35 -4.98
N TRP A 79 0.30 -1.46 -5.45
CA TRP A 79 -0.79 -1.79 -6.37
C TRP A 79 -0.38 -1.71 -7.85
N ARG A 80 0.82 -1.20 -8.19
CA ARG A 80 1.24 -0.94 -9.58
C ARG A 80 1.07 -2.13 -10.52
N ALA A 81 1.46 -3.33 -10.07
CA ALA A 81 1.32 -4.54 -10.88
C ALA A 81 -0.16 -4.83 -11.22
N LYS A 82 -1.05 -4.73 -10.22
CA LYS A 82 -2.49 -4.92 -10.42
C LYS A 82 -3.10 -3.80 -11.28
N VAL A 83 -2.69 -2.56 -11.07
CA VAL A 83 -3.13 -1.40 -11.89
C VAL A 83 -2.73 -1.59 -13.35
N THR A 84 -1.50 -2.03 -13.62
CA THR A 84 -1.00 -2.29 -14.98
C THR A 84 -1.85 -3.34 -15.68
N VAL A 85 -2.16 -4.45 -15.00
CA VAL A 85 -3.03 -5.51 -15.55
C VAL A 85 -4.44 -4.98 -15.85
N ILE A 86 -5.00 -4.14 -14.97
CA ILE A 86 -6.30 -3.50 -15.20
C ILE A 86 -6.23 -2.55 -16.41
N GLU A 87 -5.13 -1.79 -16.54
CA GLU A 87 -4.89 -0.87 -17.66
C GLU A 87 -4.75 -1.59 -19.01
N GLU A 88 -4.07 -2.74 -19.03
CA GLU A 88 -3.81 -3.53 -20.22
C GLU A 88 -5.01 -4.37 -20.68
N SER A 89 -5.91 -4.76 -19.77
CA SER A 89 -7.02 -5.69 -20.10
C SER A 89 -8.13 -5.11 -20.97
N LYS A 90 -8.00 -3.87 -21.49
CA LYS A 90 -9.05 -3.07 -22.17
C LYS A 90 -10.32 -2.81 -21.34
N ASP A 91 -10.42 -3.40 -20.15
CA ASP A 91 -11.59 -3.31 -19.28
C ASP A 91 -11.71 -1.95 -18.57
N LEU A 92 -10.68 -1.10 -18.58
CA LEU A 92 -10.77 0.22 -17.96
C LEU A 92 -11.87 1.11 -18.51
N THR A 93 -12.27 0.93 -19.77
CA THR A 93 -13.37 1.68 -20.36
C THR A 93 -14.74 1.11 -20.04
N SER A 94 -14.82 -0.16 -19.58
CA SER A 94 -16.07 -0.86 -19.25
C SER A 94 -16.30 -1.01 -17.74
N LEU A 95 -15.25 -1.02 -16.91
CA LEU A 95 -15.35 -1.21 -15.47
C LEU A 95 -15.80 0.07 -14.76
N SER A 96 -16.86 -0.04 -13.96
CA SER A 96 -17.28 1.02 -13.05
C SER A 96 -16.24 1.22 -11.93
N PHE A 97 -16.26 2.40 -11.32
CA PHE A 97 -15.42 2.69 -10.15
C PHE A 97 -15.60 1.67 -9.02
N ASP A 98 -16.84 1.27 -8.75
CA ASP A 98 -17.16 0.24 -7.75
C ASP A 98 -16.59 -1.14 -8.14
N GLY A 99 -16.63 -1.47 -9.45
CA GLY A 99 -16.01 -2.70 -9.96
C GLY A 99 -14.49 -2.73 -9.75
N ILE A 100 -13.83 -1.58 -9.90
CA ILE A 100 -12.38 -1.44 -9.62
C ILE A 100 -12.11 -1.60 -8.13
N ILE A 101 -12.90 -0.95 -7.26
CA ILE A 101 -12.80 -1.10 -5.81
C ILE A 101 -12.95 -2.57 -5.40
N GLY A 102 -13.96 -3.26 -5.93
CA GLY A 102 -14.18 -4.69 -5.68
C GLY A 102 -12.97 -5.55 -6.06
N ASN A 103 -12.42 -5.32 -7.26
CA ASN A 103 -11.22 -6.02 -7.73
C ASN A 103 -10.00 -5.81 -6.82
N LEU A 104 -9.78 -4.57 -6.36
CA LEU A 104 -8.69 -4.24 -5.46
C LEU A 104 -8.87 -4.92 -4.10
N LYS A 105 -10.10 -4.94 -3.55
CA LYS A 105 -10.40 -5.62 -2.27
C LYS A 105 -10.15 -7.12 -2.35
N VAL A 106 -10.60 -7.78 -3.41
CA VAL A 106 -10.34 -9.21 -3.63
C VAL A 106 -8.85 -9.49 -3.70
N HIS A 107 -8.10 -8.68 -4.45
CA HIS A 107 -6.65 -8.82 -4.53
C HIS A 107 -5.95 -8.59 -3.18
N GLU A 108 -6.42 -7.64 -2.37
CA GLU A 108 -5.92 -7.44 -1.01
C GLU A 108 -6.09 -8.67 -0.13
N MET A 109 -7.26 -9.32 -0.21
CA MET A 109 -7.57 -10.54 0.54
C MET A 109 -6.65 -11.69 0.15
N ILE A 110 -6.39 -11.86 -1.15
CA ILE A 110 -5.48 -12.89 -1.68
C ILE A 110 -4.06 -12.67 -1.16
N ILE A 111 -3.52 -11.44 -1.29
CA ILE A 111 -2.18 -11.10 -0.79
C ILE A 111 -2.06 -11.36 0.72
N LYS A 112 -3.08 -10.97 1.50
CA LYS A 112 -3.10 -11.22 2.96
C LYS A 112 -3.10 -12.71 3.28
N LYS A 113 -3.85 -13.53 2.55
CA LYS A 113 -3.89 -14.98 2.73
C LYS A 113 -2.54 -15.62 2.41
N ASP A 114 -1.94 -15.26 1.27
CA ASP A 114 -0.65 -15.79 0.84
C ASP A 114 0.47 -15.41 1.81
N SER A 115 0.47 -14.16 2.31
CA SER A 115 1.43 -13.74 3.33
C SER A 115 1.35 -14.56 4.61
N LYS A 116 0.13 -14.90 5.08
CA LYS A 116 -0.06 -15.77 6.25
C LYS A 116 0.49 -17.18 6.00
N ILE A 117 0.24 -17.74 4.81
CA ILE A 117 0.73 -19.06 4.42
C ILE A 117 2.26 -19.07 4.37
N VAL A 118 2.87 -18.05 3.77
CA VAL A 118 4.33 -17.93 3.69
C VAL A 118 4.95 -17.81 5.08
N LYS A 119 4.39 -16.97 5.96
CA LYS A 119 4.87 -16.84 7.35
C LYS A 119 4.80 -18.17 8.10
N ALA A 120 3.66 -18.86 8.05
CA ALA A 120 3.51 -20.17 8.69
C ALA A 120 4.50 -21.21 8.16
N LYS A 121 4.80 -21.20 6.85
CA LYS A 121 5.81 -22.09 6.26
C LYS A 121 7.22 -21.77 6.74
N VAL A 122 7.57 -20.48 6.87
CA VAL A 122 8.87 -20.03 7.39
C VAL A 122 9.03 -20.43 8.86
N GLU A 123 8.00 -20.24 9.69
CA GLU A 123 8.00 -20.62 11.10
C GLU A 123 8.16 -22.13 11.30
N ARG A 124 7.45 -22.97 10.54
CA ARG A 124 7.64 -24.42 10.60
C ARG A 124 9.06 -24.84 10.23
N LYS A 125 9.66 -24.23 9.21
CA LYS A 125 11.04 -24.50 8.82
C LYS A 125 12.05 -24.08 9.89
N SER A 126 11.86 -22.93 10.54
CA SER A 126 12.76 -22.47 11.59
C SER A 126 12.69 -23.32 12.85
N LEU A 127 11.49 -23.81 13.22
CA LEU A 127 11.31 -24.77 14.32
C LEU A 127 12.00 -26.11 14.03
N ALA A 128 11.82 -26.65 12.83
CA ALA A 128 12.47 -27.92 12.44
C ALA A 128 14.01 -27.83 12.44
N LEU A 129 14.57 -26.69 12.05
CA LEU A 129 16.01 -26.45 12.10
C LEU A 129 16.55 -26.35 13.53
N LYS A 130 15.79 -25.76 14.46
CA LYS A 130 16.17 -25.70 15.88
C LYS A 130 16.17 -27.09 16.53
N ALA A 131 15.15 -27.90 16.27
CA ALA A 131 15.06 -29.25 16.82
C ALA A 131 16.22 -30.17 16.38
N LYS A 132 16.70 -30.04 15.12
CA LYS A 132 17.88 -30.79 14.64
C LYS A 132 19.20 -30.36 15.30
N LYS A 133 19.28 -29.11 15.78
CA LYS A 133 20.49 -28.60 16.43
C LYS A 133 20.58 -29.08 17.89
N GLU A 134 19.44 -29.16 18.57
CA GLU A 134 19.37 -29.68 19.95
C GLU A 134 19.59 -31.20 20.03
N SER A 135 19.34 -31.96 18.95
CA SER A 135 19.58 -33.41 18.92
C SER A 135 21.01 -33.82 18.56
N SER A 136 21.90 -32.90 18.16
CA SER A 136 23.29 -33.23 17.78
C SER A 136 24.35 -32.84 18.82
N ASP A 137 23.96 -32.27 19.97
CA ASP A 137 24.89 -31.95 21.07
C ASP A 137 24.91 -33.05 22.15
N GLY A 138 24.41 -34.25 21.85
CA GLY A 138 24.19 -35.33 22.81
C GLY A 138 25.17 -36.51 22.80
N GLU A 139 26.23 -36.52 21.99
CA GLU A 139 27.19 -37.64 21.99
C GLU A 139 28.65 -37.16 21.82
N CYS A 140 29.33 -36.94 22.95
CA CYS A 140 30.70 -37.45 23.15
C CYS A 140 31.10 -37.32 24.63
N SER A 141 30.90 -38.38 25.41
CA SER A 141 31.76 -38.76 26.53
C SER A 141 31.44 -40.21 26.92
N ASN A 142 31.94 -41.15 26.13
CA ASN A 142 32.14 -42.52 26.58
C ASN A 142 33.63 -42.82 26.43
N SER A 143 34.37 -42.75 27.54
CA SER A 143 35.50 -43.60 27.95
C SER A 143 36.14 -43.00 29.20
#